data_AF-A0A2H0MZT2-F1
#
_entry.id   AF-A0A2H0MZT2-F1
#
_cell.length_a   1.000
_cell.length_b   1.000
_cell.length_c   1.000
_cell.angle_alpha   90.00
_cell.angle_beta   90.00
_cell.angle_gamma   90.00
#
_symmetry.space_group_name_H-M   'P 1'
#
loop_
_entity.id
_entity.type
_entity.pdbx_description
1 polymer ?
#
loop_
_entity_poly.entity_id
_entity_poly.type
_entity_poly.pdbx_seq_one_letter_code
_entity_poly.pdbx_strand_id
1 'polypeptide(L)'
;MDISLLKYSQKSHRKIVKIPSESVNLSELMGIIFGDGGINNDWQVVITLNSKSDLKYSYYVRKLLKKLLNSVANIFNKFKIKPHIADKGRRIYLYGVKDIIDYLRIFGSSNPRIINKYKEWRGARAV
;
A
#
# COMPACT_ATOMS: atom_id res chain seq x y z
N MET A 1 -4.00 -20.51 32.83
CA MET A 1 -4.55 -20.72 31.47
C MET A 1 -4.04 -22.08 31.04
N ASP A 2 -4.93 -23.07 30.96
CA ASP A 2 -4.55 -24.46 30.72
C ASP A 2 -4.17 -24.68 29.25
N ILE A 3 -2.90 -24.98 29.00
CA ILE A 3 -2.32 -25.16 27.66
C ILE A 3 -2.95 -26.37 26.96
N SER A 4 -3.51 -27.33 27.71
CA SER A 4 -4.16 -28.53 27.16
C SER A 4 -5.48 -28.25 26.42
N LEU A 5 -6.08 -27.07 26.64
CA LEU A 5 -7.30 -26.62 25.95
C LEU A 5 -7.02 -25.98 24.58
N LEU A 6 -5.75 -25.73 24.23
CA LEU A 6 -5.35 -25.20 22.92
C LEU A 6 -5.40 -26.33 21.89
N LYS A 7 -6.61 -26.65 21.39
CA LYS A 7 -6.77 -27.45 20.17
C LYS A 7 -6.26 -26.63 18.99
N TYR A 8 -4.99 -26.78 18.63
CA TYR A 8 -4.52 -26.37 17.31
C TYR A 8 -5.44 -27.01 16.28
N SER A 9 -6.21 -26.22 15.52
CA SER A 9 -7.02 -26.77 14.44
C SER A 9 -6.07 -27.55 13.55
N GLN A 10 -6.32 -28.83 13.30
CA GLN A 10 -5.57 -29.62 12.33
C GLN A 10 -5.80 -29.04 10.93
N LYS A 11 -5.20 -27.89 10.62
CA LYS A 11 -5.08 -27.38 9.26
C LYS A 11 -3.98 -28.20 8.60
N SER A 12 -4.36 -29.44 8.26
CA SER A 12 -3.54 -30.50 7.68
C SER A 12 -3.14 -30.25 6.21
N HIS A 13 -3.32 -29.03 5.68
CA HIS A 13 -3.03 -28.74 4.28
C HIS A 13 -2.13 -27.51 4.19
N ARG A 14 -0.91 -27.70 3.66
CA ARG A 14 0.00 -26.60 3.32
C ARG A 14 -0.73 -25.70 2.32
N LYS A 15 -1.02 -24.46 2.73
CA LYS A 15 -1.55 -23.46 1.79
C LYS A 15 -0.48 -23.21 0.74
N ILE A 16 -0.85 -23.34 -0.52
CA ILE A 16 0.02 -22.92 -1.63
C ILE A 16 0.18 -21.40 -1.52
N VAL A 17 1.38 -20.96 -1.16
CA VAL A 17 1.72 -19.54 -1.13
C VAL A 17 2.11 -19.14 -2.55
N LYS A 18 1.32 -18.26 -3.18
CA LYS A 18 1.73 -17.63 -4.43
C LYS A 18 2.79 -16.59 -4.12
N ILE A 19 4.04 -16.89 -4.44
CA ILE A 19 5.15 -15.95 -4.27
C ILE A 19 5.03 -14.87 -5.35
N PRO A 20 5.02 -13.57 -5.00
CA PRO A 20 5.01 -12.50 -5.98
C PRO A 20 6.32 -12.49 -6.77
N SER A 21 6.26 -12.00 -8.01
CA SER A 21 7.46 -11.77 -8.81
C SER A 21 8.40 -10.79 -8.13
N GLU A 22 9.70 -11.07 -8.18
CA GLU A 22 10.72 -10.18 -7.65
C GLU A 22 10.71 -8.82 -8.35
N SER A 23 11.01 -7.77 -7.60
CA SER A 23 11.07 -6.40 -8.11
C SER A 23 12.22 -5.66 -7.47
N VAL A 24 13.28 -5.44 -8.24
CA VAL A 24 14.48 -4.71 -7.81
C VAL A 24 14.14 -3.31 -7.27
N ASN A 25 13.21 -2.61 -7.93
CA ASN A 25 12.79 -1.28 -7.46
C ASN A 25 12.05 -1.34 -6.12
N LEU A 26 11.24 -2.38 -5.90
CA LEU A 26 10.50 -2.53 -4.64
C LEU A 26 11.44 -2.97 -3.52
N SER A 27 12.35 -3.90 -3.78
CA SER A 27 13.35 -4.33 -2.80
C SER A 27 14.24 -3.17 -2.38
N GLU A 28 14.66 -2.35 -3.35
CA GLU A 28 15.40 -1.12 -3.09
C GLU A 28 14.61 -0.19 -2.17
N LEU A 29 13.35 0.13 -2.51
CA LEU A 29 12.53 0.99 -1.66
C LEU A 29 12.39 0.43 -0.24
N MET A 30 12.23 -0.88 -0.08
CA MET A 30 12.15 -1.50 1.25
C MET A 30 13.46 -1.32 2.03
N GLY A 31 14.61 -1.49 1.39
CA GLY A 31 15.92 -1.21 1.99
C GLY A 31 16.03 0.24 2.45
N ILE A 32 15.64 1.20 1.61
CA ILE A 32 15.64 2.63 1.94
C ILE A 32 14.69 2.91 3.12
N ILE A 33 13.49 2.34 3.13
CA ILE A 33 12.55 2.51 4.23
C ILE A 33 13.10 1.97 5.55
N PHE A 34 13.84 0.85 5.52
CA PHE A 34 14.42 0.27 6.73
C PHE A 34 15.70 0.99 7.20
N GLY A 35 16.48 1.58 6.29
CA GLY A 35 17.68 2.33 6.65
C GLY A 35 17.42 3.78 7.01
N ASP A 36 16.73 4.50 6.11
CA ASP A 36 16.56 5.96 6.15
C ASP A 36 15.10 6.39 6.47
N GLY A 37 14.21 5.42 6.64
CA GLY A 37 12.80 5.66 6.91
C GLY A 37 12.50 5.82 8.40
N GLY A 38 11.40 6.51 8.67
CA GLY A 38 10.81 6.67 9.99
C GLY A 38 9.30 6.78 9.90
N ILE A 39 8.62 6.64 11.05
CA ILE A 39 7.18 6.81 11.16
C ILE A 39 6.93 8.16 11.82
N ASN A 40 6.39 9.12 11.05
CA ASN A 40 6.17 10.49 11.54
C ASN A 40 4.85 10.63 12.32
N ASN A 41 3.88 9.79 12.00
CA ASN A 41 2.62 9.62 12.72
C ASN A 41 2.14 8.18 12.48
N ASP A 42 1.11 7.78 13.21
CA ASP A 42 0.45 6.46 13.18
C ASP A 42 0.13 5.87 11.78
N TRP A 43 0.23 6.63 10.68
CA TRP A 43 -0.10 6.20 9.32
C TRP A 43 0.88 6.65 8.23
N GLN A 44 1.96 7.37 8.58
CA GLN A 44 2.87 7.93 7.58
C GLN A 44 4.31 7.46 7.78
N VAL A 45 4.80 6.71 6.79
CA VAL A 45 6.23 6.49 6.59
C VAL A 45 6.84 7.70 5.89
N VAL A 46 7.96 8.18 6.41
CA VAL A 46 8.73 9.30 5.88
C VAL A 46 10.18 8.84 5.69
N ILE A 47 10.78 9.20 4.56
CA ILE A 47 12.21 8.98 4.31
C ILE A 47 12.90 10.34 4.46
N THR A 48 13.88 10.43 5.36
CA THR A 48 14.59 11.68 5.65
C THR A 48 16.07 11.50 5.31
N LEU A 49 16.59 12.37 4.44
CA LEU A 49 17.97 12.30 3.96
C LEU A 49 18.73 13.58 4.34
N ASN A 50 20.06 13.49 4.45
CA ASN A 50 20.89 14.65 4.73
C ASN A 50 20.87 15.64 3.56
N SER A 51 20.68 16.92 3.86
CA SER A 51 20.53 17.97 2.83
C SER A 51 21.80 18.28 2.03
N LYS A 52 22.98 17.94 2.54
CA LYS A 52 24.28 18.20 1.90
C LYS A 52 24.91 16.92 1.36
N SER A 53 25.12 15.91 2.20
CA SER A 53 25.81 14.67 1.81
C SER A 53 24.97 13.84 0.84
N ASP A 54 23.64 13.83 1.01
CA ASP A 54 22.77 12.89 0.31
C ASP A 54 22.04 13.54 -0.87
N LEU A 55 22.44 14.75 -1.29
CA LEU A 55 21.75 15.47 -2.36
C LEU A 55 21.61 14.63 -3.64
N LYS A 56 22.69 13.97 -4.08
CA LYS A 56 22.67 13.09 -5.26
C LYS A 56 21.76 11.88 -5.04
N TYR A 57 21.84 11.26 -3.88
CA TYR A 57 21.02 10.12 -3.50
C TYR A 57 19.53 10.49 -3.42
N SER A 58 19.19 11.69 -2.94
CA SER A 58 17.81 12.17 -2.90
C SER A 58 17.15 12.23 -4.29
N TYR A 59 17.91 12.56 -5.34
CA TYR A 59 17.41 12.51 -6.72
C TYR A 59 17.13 11.09 -7.17
N TYR A 60 17.97 10.13 -6.77
CA TYR A 60 17.76 8.71 -7.01
C TYR A 60 16.49 8.20 -6.30
N VAL A 61 16.36 8.43 -4.99
CA VAL A 61 15.17 8.02 -4.20
C VAL A 61 13.90 8.61 -4.81
N ARG A 62 13.93 9.90 -5.17
CA ARG A 62 12.80 10.56 -5.83
C ARG A 62 12.43 9.90 -7.16
N LYS A 63 13.41 9.50 -7.98
CA LYS A 63 13.18 8.82 -9.27
C LYS A 63 12.62 7.41 -9.04
N LEU A 64 13.11 6.70 -8.04
CA LEU A 64 12.63 5.38 -7.65
C LEU A 64 11.16 5.41 -7.22
N LEU A 65 10.81 6.32 -6.30
CA LEU A 65 9.43 6.50 -5.84
C LEU A 65 8.46 6.82 -6.99
N LYS A 66 8.88 7.67 -7.95
CA LYS A 66 8.08 7.95 -9.15
C LYS A 66 7.85 6.72 -10.01
N LYS A 67 8.86 5.88 -10.23
CA LYS A 67 8.72 4.62 -10.99
C LYS A 67 7.71 3.69 -10.31
N LEU A 68 7.81 3.53 -9.00
CA LEU A 68 6.91 2.67 -8.23
C LEU A 68 5.48 3.21 -8.22
N LEU A 69 5.28 4.52 -8.07
CA LEU A 69 3.97 5.15 -8.13
C LEU A 69 3.31 4.97 -9.51
N ASN A 70 4.08 5.11 -10.59
CA ASN A 70 3.58 4.81 -11.94
C ASN A 70 3.22 3.32 -12.10
N SER A 71 3.95 2.41 -11.45
CA SER A 71 3.58 0.99 -11.45
C SER A 71 2.23 0.73 -10.77
N VAL A 72 1.93 1.45 -9.67
CA VAL A 72 0.62 1.41 -9.01
C VAL A 72 -0.48 1.94 -9.94
N ALA A 73 -0.23 3.04 -10.64
CA ALA A 73 -1.17 3.57 -11.63
C ALA A 73 -1.47 2.55 -12.75
N ASN A 74 -0.44 1.85 -13.24
CA ASN A 74 -0.62 0.79 -14.25
C ASN A 74 -1.44 -0.38 -13.71
N ILE A 75 -1.24 -0.78 -12.45
CA ILE A 75 -2.05 -1.79 -11.79
C ILE A 75 -3.51 -1.33 -11.73
N PHE A 76 -3.79 -0.10 -11.28
CA PHE A 76 -5.17 0.41 -11.24
C PHE A 76 -5.82 0.44 -12.62
N ASN A 77 -5.11 0.92 -13.65
CA ASN A 77 -5.60 0.91 -15.02
C ASN A 77 -5.93 -0.51 -15.51
N LYS A 78 -5.10 -1.52 -15.19
CA LYS A 78 -5.37 -2.93 -15.52
C LYS A 78 -6.68 -3.44 -14.92
N PHE A 79 -7.04 -2.95 -13.74
CA PHE A 79 -8.29 -3.27 -13.05
C PHE A 79 -9.44 -2.28 -13.35
N LYS A 80 -9.27 -1.40 -14.36
CA LYS A 80 -10.25 -0.38 -14.76
C LYS A 80 -10.62 0.61 -13.65
N ILE A 81 -9.71 0.80 -12.70
CA ILE A 81 -9.77 1.84 -11.66
C ILE A 81 -9.00 3.04 -12.18
N LYS A 82 -9.58 4.24 -12.16
CA LYS A 82 -8.94 5.46 -12.68
C LYS A 82 -8.09 6.17 -11.61
N PRO A 83 -6.74 6.08 -11.66
CA PRO A 83 -5.88 6.87 -10.79
C PRO A 83 -5.86 8.34 -11.19
N HIS A 84 -5.74 9.22 -10.20
CA HIS A 84 -5.36 10.60 -10.39
C HIS A 84 -3.94 10.84 -9.89
N ILE A 85 -3.00 11.13 -10.80
CA ILE A 85 -1.61 11.44 -10.46
C ILE A 85 -1.45 12.95 -10.27
N ALA A 86 -0.94 13.37 -9.11
CA ALA A 86 -0.78 14.78 -8.73
C ALA A 86 0.67 15.10 -8.32
N ASP A 87 0.93 16.38 -8.03
CA ASP A 87 2.22 16.90 -7.54
C ASP A 87 3.43 16.40 -8.36
N LYS A 88 3.37 16.63 -9.68
CA LYS A 88 4.44 16.25 -10.63
C LYS A 88 4.84 14.76 -10.54
N GLY A 89 3.86 13.89 -10.27
CA GLY A 89 4.05 12.44 -10.16
C GLY A 89 4.45 11.94 -8.78
N ARG A 90 4.23 12.73 -7.72
CA ARG A 90 4.58 12.35 -6.34
C ARG A 90 3.40 11.79 -5.54
N ARG A 91 2.17 11.99 -6.03
CA ARG A 91 0.95 11.59 -5.33
C ARG A 91 0.02 10.85 -6.29
N ILE A 92 -0.67 9.85 -5.78
CA ILE A 92 -1.70 9.10 -6.49
C ILE A 92 -2.95 9.07 -5.62
N TYR A 93 -4.10 9.38 -6.21
CA TYR A 93 -5.38 9.47 -5.53
C TYR A 93 -6.45 8.68 -6.28
N LEU A 94 -7.47 8.25 -5.54
CA LEU A 94 -8.74 7.79 -6.09
C LEU A 94 -9.83 8.75 -5.58
N TYR A 95 -10.43 9.51 -6.49
CA TYR A 95 -11.51 10.46 -6.15
C TYR A 95 -12.90 9.91 -6.45
N GLY A 96 -13.04 9.12 -7.52
CA GLY A 96 -14.33 8.58 -7.93
C GLY A 96 -14.84 7.55 -6.93
N VAL A 97 -16.08 7.73 -6.45
CA VAL A 97 -16.73 6.77 -5.54
C VAL A 97 -16.73 5.36 -6.15
N LYS A 98 -16.99 5.26 -7.45
CA LYS A 98 -16.91 3.99 -8.19
C LYS A 98 -15.51 3.37 -8.10
N ASP A 99 -14.47 4.15 -8.37
CA ASP A 99 -13.07 3.68 -8.34
C ASP A 99 -12.64 3.24 -6.93
N ILE A 100 -13.11 3.96 -5.90
CA ILE A 100 -12.87 3.58 -4.49
C ILE A 100 -13.58 2.26 -4.15
N ILE A 101 -14.84 2.10 -4.56
CA ILE A 101 -15.58 0.84 -4.35
C ILE A 101 -14.89 -0.31 -5.09
N ASP A 102 -14.47 -0.10 -6.34
CA ASP A 102 -13.76 -1.09 -7.14
C ASP A 102 -12.42 -1.47 -6.47
N TYR A 103 -11.65 -0.48 -5.98
CA TYR A 103 -10.43 -0.71 -5.21
C TYR A 103 -10.69 -1.59 -3.98
N LEU A 104 -11.66 -1.22 -3.14
CA LEU A 104 -11.95 -1.96 -1.90
C LEU A 104 -12.48 -3.36 -2.15
N ARG A 105 -13.21 -3.57 -3.26
CA ARG A 105 -13.70 -4.89 -3.66
C ARG A 105 -12.57 -5.79 -4.17
N ILE A 106 -11.64 -5.24 -4.95
CA ILE A 106 -10.58 -6.01 -5.61
C ILE A 106 -9.40 -6.27 -4.68
N PHE A 107 -8.92 -5.24 -3.98
CA PHE A 107 -7.72 -5.31 -3.15
C PHE A 107 -8.03 -5.39 -1.65
N GLY A 108 -9.19 -4.89 -1.23
CA GLY A 108 -9.52 -4.76 0.19
C GLY A 108 -8.70 -3.68 0.90
N SER A 109 -8.92 -3.56 2.20
CA SER A 109 -8.10 -2.75 3.10
C SER A 109 -8.15 -3.36 4.49
N SER A 110 -7.05 -3.28 5.24
CA SER A 110 -7.03 -3.61 6.66
C SER A 110 -7.10 -2.36 7.55
N ASN A 111 -7.17 -1.15 6.96
CA ASN A 111 -7.24 0.11 7.69
C ASN A 111 -8.68 0.33 8.21
N PRO A 112 -8.91 0.32 9.55
CA PRO A 112 -10.26 0.44 10.12
C PRO A 112 -11.01 1.69 9.68
N ARG A 113 -10.31 2.82 9.47
CA ARG A 113 -10.94 4.07 9.02
C ARG A 113 -11.56 3.93 7.64
N ILE A 114 -10.83 3.31 6.72
CA ILE A 114 -11.31 3.08 5.34
C ILE A 114 -12.47 2.08 5.35
N ILE A 115 -12.36 1.00 6.13
CA ILE A 115 -13.39 -0.02 6.26
C ILE A 115 -14.68 0.58 6.84
N ASN A 116 -14.58 1.36 7.92
CA ASN A 116 -15.74 1.98 8.56
C ASN A 116 -16.42 2.98 7.62
N LYS A 117 -15.64 3.81 6.91
CA LYS A 117 -16.20 4.75 5.93
C LYS A 117 -16.93 4.05 4.78
N TYR A 118 -16.39 2.92 4.32
CA TYR A 118 -17.04 2.10 3.30
C TYR A 118 -18.34 1.46 3.78
N LYS A 119 -18.39 0.99 5.05
CA LYS A 119 -19.62 0.46 5.67
C LYS A 119 -20.71 1.53 5.77
N GLU A 120 -20.37 2.75 6.19
CA GLU A 120 -21.29 3.90 6.20
C GLU A 120 -21.92 4.12 4.81
N TRP A 121 -21.09 4.19 3.76
CA TRP A 121 -21.57 4.40 2.39
C TRP A 121 -22.42 3.26 1.84
N ARG A 122 -22.15 2.01 2.25
CA ARG A 122 -22.98 0.84 1.92
C ARG A 122 -24.33 0.87 2.63
N GLY A 123 -24.35 1.25 3.91
CA GLY A 123 -25.58 1.35 4.71
C GLY A 123 -26.50 2.50 4.27
N ALA A 124 -25.93 3.63 3.84
CA ALA A 124 -26.70 4.78 3.36
C ALA A 124 -27.45 4.56 2.03
N ARG A 125 -27.17 3.47 1.30
CA ARG A 125 -27.90 3.06 0.09
C ARG A 125 -29.03 2.05 0.35
N ALA A 126 -29.25 1.69 1.61
CA ALA A 126 -30.35 0.82 2.04
C ALA A 126 -31.46 1.65 2.72
N VAL A 127 -31.89 2.74 2.08
CA VAL A 127 -33.15 3.46 2.32
C VAL A 127 -33.60 4.04 0.99
#